data_AF-A0A1Y1ZUA0-F1
#
_entry.id   AF-A0A1Y1ZUA0-F1
#
_cell.length_a   1.000
_cell.length_b   1.000
_cell.length_c   1.000
_cell.angle_alpha   90.00
_cell.angle_beta   90.00
_cell.angle_gamma   90.00
#
_symmetry.space_group_name_H-M   'P 1'
#
loop_
_entity.id
_entity.type
_entity.pdbx_description
1 polymer ?
#
loop_
_entity_poly.entity_id
_entity_poly.type
_entity_poly.pdbx_seq_one_letter_code
_entity_poly.pdbx_strand_id
1 'polypeptide(L)'
;MWLDALGGEAGYGSGHALKFTETMETGRTDEYPEWCTDNSEIDNRKWNFKLPRDTLIVRLPGDTGEGSWANLGYFARPLDGQENAIAFNGEDKVQPFEVAHEIGHVLGLAHEHVRDDRDHYVLYNCRNVVDYMDKLTKMWKKDLNLDITDLCNNLDVANDPEIDFMGSQFIKGHTYNRGKASTQTVNYGTYDMHSIMHYPSVTFSGFEECRADATLCPLAAYKNSEDHSEGVTWVPLNGEISDGDKDRIRSWYPYMYPPAADMDERVDGAKSI
;
A
#
# COMPACT_ATOMS: atom_id res chain seq x y z
N MET A 1 10.91 0.26 12.43
CA MET A 1 10.01 -0.82 11.99
C MET A 1 10.60 -1.63 10.85
N TRP A 2 10.63 -1.15 9.59
CA TRP A 2 11.16 -1.95 8.46
C TRP A 2 12.63 -2.37 8.64
N LEU A 3 13.52 -1.45 9.01
CA LEU A 3 14.92 -1.80 9.29
C LEU A 3 15.04 -2.84 10.41
N ASP A 4 14.33 -2.65 11.52
CA ASP A 4 14.34 -3.60 12.64
C ASP A 4 13.82 -4.99 12.22
N ALA A 5 12.71 -5.02 11.49
CA ALA A 5 12.10 -6.25 10.97
C ALA A 5 13.04 -7.00 10.01
N LEU A 6 13.78 -6.27 9.18
CA LEU A 6 14.70 -6.84 8.21
C LEU A 6 16.06 -7.25 8.82
N GLY A 7 16.33 -6.93 10.07
CA GLY A 7 17.57 -7.28 10.77
C GLY A 7 18.64 -6.19 10.74
N GLY A 8 18.25 -4.93 10.57
CA GLY A 8 19.11 -3.76 10.62
C GLY A 8 19.36 -3.12 9.25
N GLU A 9 20.56 -2.58 9.07
CA GLU A 9 20.99 -1.97 7.81
C GLU A 9 21.20 -3.02 6.70
N ALA A 10 21.21 -2.56 5.45
CA ALA A 10 21.56 -3.40 4.30
C ALA A 10 22.92 -4.09 4.50
N GLY A 11 22.96 -5.40 4.28
CA GLY A 11 24.17 -6.17 4.47
C GLY A 11 23.97 -7.66 4.33
N TYR A 12 25.10 -8.38 4.31
CA TYR A 12 25.11 -9.84 4.27
C TYR A 12 24.31 -10.46 5.44
N GLY A 13 24.41 -9.88 6.64
CA GLY A 13 23.71 -10.38 7.82
C GLY A 13 22.19 -10.18 7.81
N SER A 14 21.71 -9.08 7.23
CA SER A 14 20.28 -8.76 7.13
C SER A 14 19.61 -9.35 5.88
N GLY A 15 20.42 -9.68 4.86
CA GLY A 15 19.99 -10.34 3.63
C GLY A 15 19.30 -9.43 2.62
N HIS A 16 19.25 -8.11 2.87
CA HIS A 16 18.64 -7.13 1.97
C HIS A 16 19.61 -6.01 1.56
N ALA A 17 19.27 -5.34 0.45
CA ALA A 17 19.99 -4.20 -0.11
C ALA A 17 19.30 -2.84 0.15
N LEU A 18 18.19 -2.82 0.89
CA LEU A 18 17.46 -1.58 1.20
C LEU A 18 18.25 -0.63 2.10
N LYS A 19 18.38 0.62 1.65
CA LYS A 19 18.91 1.74 2.42
C LYS A 19 17.89 2.88 2.35
N PHE A 20 17.58 3.45 3.50
CA PHE A 20 16.77 4.67 3.62
C PHE A 20 17.69 5.82 3.97
N THR A 21 17.57 6.95 3.30
CA THR A 21 18.40 8.13 3.60
C THR A 21 17.56 9.40 3.47
N GLU A 22 17.46 10.15 4.56
CA GLU A 22 16.84 11.47 4.55
C GLU A 22 17.80 12.49 3.94
N THR A 23 17.28 13.40 3.11
CA THR A 23 18.10 14.48 2.55
C THR A 23 17.90 15.75 3.36
N MET A 24 18.98 16.30 3.89
CA MET A 24 18.98 17.47 4.78
C MET A 24 19.42 18.74 4.05
N GLU A 25 18.90 19.89 4.47
CA GLU A 25 19.28 21.19 3.91
C GLU A 25 20.74 21.53 4.23
N THR A 26 21.56 21.70 3.19
CA THR A 26 22.98 22.04 3.36
C THR A 26 23.17 23.49 3.81
N GLY A 27 23.84 23.69 4.96
CA GLY A 27 24.30 25.02 5.40
C GLY A 27 23.41 25.74 6.42
N ARG A 28 22.35 25.09 6.92
CA ARG A 28 21.63 25.53 8.12
C ARG A 28 22.10 24.72 9.34
N THR A 29 22.20 25.40 10.48
CA THR A 29 22.52 24.77 11.79
C THR A 29 21.36 23.98 12.37
N ASP A 30 20.19 24.12 11.76
CA ASP A 30 18.93 23.60 12.21
C ASP A 30 18.58 22.51 11.19
N GLU A 31 18.75 21.25 11.59
CA GLU A 31 18.63 20.04 10.75
C GLU A 31 17.22 19.86 10.16
N TYR A 32 16.87 20.64 9.15
CA TYR A 32 15.60 20.49 8.43
C TYR A 32 15.77 19.63 7.18
N PRO A 33 14.80 18.73 6.89
CA PRO A 33 14.79 18.01 5.62
C PRO A 33 14.61 18.99 4.45
N GLU A 34 15.28 18.69 3.33
CA GLU A 34 15.18 19.49 2.12
C GLU A 34 13.82 19.26 1.44
N TRP A 35 13.14 20.33 1.05
CA TRP A 35 11.85 20.24 0.37
C TRP A 35 12.02 19.70 -1.05
N CYS A 36 11.16 18.74 -1.44
CA CYS A 36 11.17 18.13 -2.78
C CYS A 36 10.77 19.12 -3.89
N THR A 37 10.00 20.16 -3.56
CA THR A 37 9.55 21.19 -4.48
C THR A 37 9.89 22.57 -3.94
N ASP A 38 10.20 23.51 -4.83
CA ASP A 38 10.39 24.90 -4.45
C ASP A 38 9.07 25.47 -3.89
N ASN A 39 9.11 26.02 -2.67
CA ASN A 39 7.97 26.61 -1.97
C ASN A 39 7.60 28.01 -2.50
N SER A 40 8.25 28.48 -3.57
CA SER A 40 8.09 29.86 -4.03
C SER A 40 6.73 30.20 -4.64
N GLU A 41 5.96 29.24 -5.21
CA GLU A 41 4.59 29.49 -5.70
C GLU A 41 3.69 28.23 -5.63
N ILE A 42 2.54 28.34 -4.96
CA ILE A 42 1.57 27.25 -4.70
C ILE A 42 1.07 26.55 -5.99
N ASP A 43 1.09 27.24 -7.13
CA ASP A 43 0.55 26.76 -8.41
C ASP A 43 1.61 26.19 -9.39
N ASN A 44 2.90 26.31 -9.09
CA ASN A 44 3.99 25.88 -9.99
C ASN A 44 5.10 25.15 -9.22
N ARG A 45 4.74 24.10 -8.46
CA ARG A 45 5.67 23.26 -7.69
C ARG A 45 6.77 22.65 -8.56
N LYS A 46 7.83 23.43 -8.81
CA LYS A 46 9.00 23.02 -9.59
C LYS A 46 9.86 22.12 -8.72
N TRP A 47 10.35 21.02 -9.29
CA TRP A 47 11.23 20.10 -8.58
C TRP A 47 12.49 20.80 -8.06
N ASN A 48 12.87 20.50 -6.83
CA ASN A 48 14.12 20.97 -6.25
C ASN A 48 15.30 20.26 -6.95
N PHE A 49 16.00 20.99 -7.81
CA PHE A 49 17.10 20.44 -8.60
C PHE A 49 18.30 19.96 -7.77
N LYS A 50 18.35 20.27 -6.48
CA LYS A 50 19.37 19.72 -5.56
C LYS A 50 19.11 18.26 -5.21
N LEU A 51 17.88 17.77 -5.40
CA LEU A 51 17.46 16.42 -5.07
C LEU A 51 17.39 15.55 -6.33
N PRO A 52 17.84 14.28 -6.26
CA PRO A 52 17.60 13.30 -7.31
C PRO A 52 16.11 13.19 -7.63
N ARG A 53 15.74 13.14 -8.91
CA ARG A 53 14.32 13.19 -9.32
C ARG A 53 13.48 12.03 -8.77
N ASP A 54 14.12 10.94 -8.38
CA ASP A 54 13.52 9.73 -7.82
C ASP A 54 13.40 9.74 -6.29
N THR A 55 13.76 10.83 -5.60
CA THR A 55 13.51 10.98 -4.15
C THR A 55 12.04 10.78 -3.79
N LEU A 56 11.78 10.01 -2.74
CA LEU A 56 10.45 9.80 -2.16
C LEU A 56 9.95 11.06 -1.44
N ILE A 57 8.82 11.60 -1.89
CA ILE A 57 8.14 12.72 -1.23
C ILE A 57 7.32 12.19 -0.05
N VAL A 58 7.59 12.68 1.15
CA VAL A 58 6.73 12.45 2.32
C VAL A 58 5.80 13.64 2.53
N ARG A 59 4.49 13.44 2.38
CA ARG A 59 3.46 14.46 2.63
C ARG A 59 2.88 14.27 4.02
N LEU A 60 2.89 15.33 4.82
CA LEU A 60 2.42 15.31 6.19
C LEU A 60 0.90 15.59 6.26
N PRO A 61 0.24 15.22 7.38
CA PRO A 61 -1.19 15.43 7.53
C PRO A 61 -1.61 16.90 7.38
N GLY A 62 -2.71 17.13 6.68
CA GLY A 62 -3.22 18.46 6.31
C GLY A 62 -3.06 18.82 4.83
N ASP A 63 -2.25 18.06 4.07
CA ASP A 63 -1.94 18.39 2.67
C ASP A 63 -2.89 17.74 1.63
N THR A 64 -3.68 16.72 1.97
CA THR A 64 -4.37 15.92 0.93
C THR A 64 -5.87 15.63 1.12
N GLY A 65 -6.48 15.77 2.30
CA GLY A 65 -7.93 15.52 2.51
C GLY A 65 -8.42 14.07 2.27
N GLU A 66 -7.60 13.23 1.62
CA GLU A 66 -7.81 11.81 1.34
C GLU A 66 -7.15 10.95 2.43
N GLY A 67 -7.49 9.66 2.54
CA GLY A 67 -6.82 8.72 3.46
C GLY A 67 -5.31 8.60 3.22
N SER A 68 -4.57 7.93 4.12
CA SER A 68 -3.15 7.63 3.88
C SER A 68 -2.98 6.81 2.59
N TRP A 69 -1.93 7.10 1.82
CA TRP A 69 -1.65 6.44 0.55
C TRP A 69 -0.16 6.52 0.18
N ALA A 70 0.27 5.60 -0.68
CA ALA A 70 1.60 5.63 -1.28
C ALA A 70 1.59 5.07 -2.71
N ASN A 71 2.64 5.37 -3.47
CA ASN A 71 2.89 4.65 -4.72
C ASN A 71 3.15 3.16 -4.45
N LEU A 72 2.65 2.30 -5.34
CA LEU A 72 3.06 0.90 -5.36
C LEU A 72 4.40 0.77 -6.09
N GLY A 73 5.47 0.57 -5.34
CA GLY A 73 6.83 0.45 -5.84
C GLY A 73 7.55 1.78 -6.03
N TYR A 74 8.88 1.67 -6.13
CA TYR A 74 9.79 2.79 -6.34
C TYR A 74 10.16 2.97 -7.82
N PHE A 75 10.09 4.20 -8.31
CA PHE A 75 10.44 4.55 -9.68
C PHE A 75 11.75 5.34 -9.71
N ALA A 76 12.82 4.74 -10.24
CA ALA A 76 14.12 5.41 -10.40
C ALA A 76 14.14 6.55 -11.45
N ARG A 77 13.08 6.67 -12.26
CA ARG A 77 12.92 7.72 -13.28
C ARG A 77 11.45 8.13 -13.36
N PRO A 78 10.92 8.82 -12.34
CA PRO A 78 9.53 9.27 -12.38
C PRO A 78 9.37 10.34 -13.46
N LEU A 79 8.19 10.36 -14.09
CA LEU A 79 7.79 11.42 -15.00
C LEU A 79 7.29 12.62 -14.19
N ASP A 80 7.20 13.79 -14.82
CA ASP A 80 6.62 14.97 -14.17
C ASP A 80 5.16 14.71 -13.79
N GLY A 81 4.81 15.05 -12.54
CA GLY A 81 3.49 14.77 -11.96
C GLY A 81 3.28 13.30 -11.57
N GLN A 82 4.35 12.51 -11.57
CA GLN A 82 4.35 11.08 -11.26
C GLN A 82 5.49 10.72 -10.30
N GLU A 83 5.84 11.64 -9.42
CA GLU A 83 6.88 11.48 -8.41
C GLU A 83 6.58 10.30 -7.47
N ASN A 84 7.64 9.73 -6.87
CA ASN A 84 7.49 8.80 -5.76
C ASN A 84 6.94 9.58 -4.57
N ALA A 85 5.81 9.18 -4.02
CA ALA A 85 5.16 9.86 -2.92
C ALA A 85 4.49 8.88 -1.96
N ILE A 86 4.47 9.32 -0.70
CA ILE A 86 3.73 8.76 0.40
C ILE A 86 3.04 9.92 1.11
N ALA A 87 1.80 9.74 1.51
CA ALA A 87 1.01 10.73 2.20
C ALA A 87 0.30 10.08 3.39
N PHE A 88 0.27 10.83 4.48
CA PHE A 88 -0.43 10.42 5.69
C PHE A 88 -1.58 11.37 5.97
N ASN A 89 -2.73 10.83 6.36
CA ASN A 89 -3.87 11.62 6.81
C ASN A 89 -3.99 11.60 8.35
N GLY A 90 -4.67 12.60 8.89
CA GLY A 90 -5.09 12.68 10.28
C GLY A 90 -4.84 14.05 10.91
N GLU A 91 -5.86 14.61 11.57
CA GLU A 91 -5.62 15.65 12.61
C GLU A 91 -4.86 15.06 13.82
N ASP A 92 -4.91 13.72 13.96
CA ASP A 92 -4.24 12.94 14.98
C ASP A 92 -2.83 12.48 14.56
N LYS A 93 -2.06 11.99 15.54
CA LYS A 93 -0.71 11.45 15.32
C LYS A 93 -0.77 10.20 14.43
N VAL A 94 -0.09 10.26 13.28
CA VAL A 94 0.17 9.11 12.41
C VAL A 94 0.79 7.97 13.23
N GLN A 95 0.20 6.79 13.16
CA GLN A 95 0.68 5.63 13.93
C GLN A 95 1.85 4.95 13.21
N PRO A 96 2.82 4.37 13.94
CA PRO A 96 3.97 3.70 13.33
C PRO A 96 3.61 2.59 12.32
N PHE A 97 2.53 1.84 12.58
CA PHE A 97 2.10 0.77 11.68
C PHE A 97 1.55 1.32 10.36
N GLU A 98 0.89 2.49 10.36
CA GLU A 98 0.42 3.15 9.13
C GLU A 98 1.63 3.57 8.28
N VAL A 99 2.64 4.16 8.92
CA VAL A 99 3.92 4.49 8.25
C VAL A 99 4.55 3.23 7.65
N ALA A 100 4.59 2.13 8.40
CA ALA A 100 5.14 0.88 7.91
C ALA A 100 4.31 0.27 6.75
N HIS A 101 2.98 0.33 6.81
CA HIS A 101 2.09 -0.12 5.73
C HIS A 101 2.35 0.64 4.43
N GLU A 102 2.34 1.98 4.51
CA GLU A 102 2.54 2.83 3.34
C GLU A 102 3.98 2.72 2.79
N ILE A 103 5.00 2.55 3.64
CA ILE A 103 6.35 2.18 3.16
C ILE A 103 6.33 0.81 2.47
N GLY A 104 5.53 -0.15 2.96
CA GLY A 104 5.33 -1.44 2.30
C GLY A 104 4.86 -1.29 0.86
N HIS A 105 3.91 -0.38 0.62
CA HIS A 105 3.51 0.00 -0.75
C HIS A 105 4.67 0.56 -1.56
N VAL A 106 5.47 1.50 -1.03
CA VAL A 106 6.65 2.04 -1.73
C VAL A 106 7.66 0.94 -2.09
N LEU A 107 7.79 -0.08 -1.23
CA LEU A 107 8.63 -1.27 -1.47
C LEU A 107 8.01 -2.28 -2.45
N GLY A 108 6.79 -2.02 -2.94
CA GLY A 108 6.11 -2.80 -3.97
C GLY A 108 5.10 -3.82 -3.44
N LEU A 109 4.79 -3.83 -2.14
CA LEU A 109 3.76 -4.71 -1.59
C LEU A 109 2.37 -4.13 -1.87
N ALA A 110 1.51 -4.91 -2.51
CA ALA A 110 0.10 -4.59 -2.65
C ALA A 110 -0.67 -5.05 -1.41
N HIS A 111 -1.94 -4.69 -1.30
CA HIS A 111 -2.79 -5.26 -0.26
C HIS A 111 -2.93 -6.78 -0.42
N GLU A 112 -2.85 -7.50 0.69
CA GLU A 112 -2.90 -8.97 0.66
C GLU A 112 -4.31 -9.46 0.28
N HIS A 113 -5.35 -8.74 0.69
CA HIS A 113 -6.75 -9.07 0.40
C HIS A 113 -7.19 -8.72 -1.02
N VAL A 114 -6.32 -8.20 -1.90
CA VAL A 114 -6.63 -8.02 -3.34
C VAL A 114 -6.01 -9.10 -4.23
N ARG A 115 -5.39 -10.12 -3.63
CA ARG A 115 -4.82 -11.25 -4.36
C ARG A 115 -5.84 -12.01 -5.19
N ASP A 116 -5.39 -12.57 -6.31
CA ASP A 116 -6.26 -13.35 -7.20
C ASP A 116 -6.73 -14.65 -6.52
N ASP A 117 -5.88 -15.20 -5.64
CA ASP A 117 -6.13 -16.43 -4.87
C ASP A 117 -6.80 -16.19 -3.52
N ARG A 118 -7.10 -14.93 -3.14
CA ARG A 118 -7.62 -14.60 -1.81
C ARG A 118 -8.88 -15.36 -1.43
N ASP A 119 -9.74 -15.69 -2.41
CA ASP A 119 -11.06 -16.28 -2.12
C ASP A 119 -10.94 -17.73 -1.61
N HIS A 120 -9.73 -18.31 -1.61
CA HIS A 120 -9.42 -19.51 -0.83
C HIS A 120 -9.29 -19.24 0.68
N TYR A 121 -8.90 -18.03 1.06
CA TYR A 121 -8.48 -17.68 2.44
C TYR A 121 -9.45 -16.71 3.13
N VAL A 122 -10.08 -15.82 2.37
CA VAL A 122 -10.98 -14.79 2.87
C VAL A 122 -12.29 -14.73 2.09
N LEU A 123 -13.35 -14.34 2.79
CA LEU A 123 -14.66 -13.99 2.26
C LEU A 123 -14.75 -12.46 2.13
N TYR A 124 -15.00 -11.98 0.91
CA TYR A 124 -15.39 -10.59 0.64
C TYR A 124 -16.92 -10.47 0.54
N ASN A 125 -17.54 -9.81 1.51
CA ASN A 125 -18.96 -9.51 1.55
C ASN A 125 -19.23 -8.09 1.03
N CYS A 126 -19.27 -7.92 -0.29
CA CYS A 126 -19.54 -6.65 -0.96
C CYS A 126 -20.77 -5.89 -0.42
N ARG A 127 -21.83 -6.61 -0.04
CA ARG A 127 -23.07 -6.02 0.50
C ARG A 127 -22.91 -5.37 1.87
N ASN A 128 -21.86 -5.72 2.60
CA ASN A 128 -21.60 -5.24 3.95
C ASN A 128 -20.70 -4.00 3.98
N VAL A 129 -20.24 -3.54 2.81
CA VAL A 129 -19.52 -2.27 2.67
C VAL A 129 -20.50 -1.11 2.95
N VAL A 130 -20.06 -0.14 3.75
CA VAL A 130 -20.89 0.93 4.34
C VAL A 130 -21.75 1.72 3.34
N ASP A 131 -21.27 1.91 2.12
CA ASP A 131 -21.92 2.69 1.07
C ASP A 131 -22.62 1.83 0.00
N TYR A 132 -22.65 0.50 0.16
CA TYR A 132 -23.14 -0.44 -0.85
C TYR A 132 -24.52 -0.06 -1.42
N MET A 133 -25.51 0.19 -0.57
CA MET A 133 -26.88 0.49 -1.03
C MET A 133 -27.00 1.83 -1.76
N ASP A 134 -26.22 2.84 -1.34
CA ASP A 134 -26.17 4.14 -2.02
C ASP A 134 -25.54 3.99 -3.41
N LYS A 135 -24.40 3.28 -3.49
CA LYS A 135 -23.67 3.12 -4.75
C LYS A 135 -24.38 2.21 -5.73
N LEU A 136 -25.04 1.15 -5.25
CA LEU A 136 -25.91 0.30 -6.08
C LEU A 136 -27.05 1.12 -6.72
N THR A 137 -27.65 2.02 -5.95
CA THR A 137 -28.70 2.91 -6.46
C THR A 137 -28.17 3.87 -7.52
N LYS A 138 -26.96 4.41 -7.33
CA LYS A 138 -26.31 5.29 -8.32
C LYS A 138 -25.98 4.53 -9.61
N MET A 139 -25.42 3.33 -9.49
CA MET A 139 -25.11 2.46 -10.62
C MET A 139 -26.35 2.18 -11.47
N TRP A 140 -27.46 1.74 -10.88
CA TRP A 140 -28.69 1.44 -11.64
C TRP A 140 -29.37 2.68 -12.22
N LYS A 141 -29.21 3.85 -11.62
CA LYS A 141 -29.66 5.11 -12.24
C LYS A 141 -28.84 5.46 -13.49
N LYS A 142 -27.57 5.06 -13.52
CA LYS A 142 -26.64 5.31 -14.62
C LYS A 142 -26.83 4.32 -15.76
N ASP A 143 -26.87 3.02 -15.45
CA ASP A 143 -27.08 1.95 -16.43
C ASP A 143 -27.85 0.78 -15.80
N LEU A 144 -29.03 0.48 -16.35
CA LEU A 144 -29.90 -0.60 -15.88
C LEU A 144 -29.44 -1.99 -16.34
N ASN A 145 -28.43 -2.09 -17.21
CA ASN A 145 -27.86 -3.36 -17.64
C ASN A 145 -26.76 -3.87 -16.72
N LEU A 146 -26.24 -3.01 -15.83
CA LEU A 146 -25.25 -3.40 -14.82
C LEU A 146 -25.93 -4.15 -13.67
N ASP A 147 -25.24 -5.17 -13.16
CA ASP A 147 -25.70 -5.96 -12.03
C ASP A 147 -24.81 -5.80 -10.78
N ILE A 148 -25.19 -6.48 -9.70
CA ILE A 148 -24.46 -6.42 -8.43
C ILE A 148 -23.02 -6.93 -8.59
N THR A 149 -22.78 -7.91 -9.46
CA THR A 149 -21.46 -8.45 -9.74
C THR A 149 -20.55 -7.39 -10.35
N ASP A 150 -21.08 -6.54 -11.22
CA ASP A 150 -20.33 -5.41 -11.80
C ASP A 150 -19.86 -4.45 -10.70
N LEU A 151 -20.75 -4.04 -9.79
CA LEU A 151 -20.36 -3.17 -8.67
C LEU A 151 -19.26 -3.79 -7.80
N CYS A 152 -19.34 -5.11 -7.55
CA CYS A 152 -18.48 -5.80 -6.60
C CYS A 152 -17.15 -6.31 -7.21
N ASN A 153 -17.06 -6.47 -8.53
CA ASN A 153 -15.92 -7.12 -9.17
C ASN A 153 -15.39 -6.39 -10.41
N ASN A 154 -16.08 -5.37 -10.93
CA ASN A 154 -15.61 -4.57 -12.04
C ASN A 154 -15.07 -3.24 -11.52
N LEU A 155 -13.74 -3.10 -11.59
CA LEU A 155 -13.05 -1.93 -11.05
C LEU A 155 -13.43 -0.62 -11.77
N ASP A 156 -13.70 -0.67 -13.08
CA ASP A 156 -14.09 0.51 -13.84
C ASP A 156 -15.49 0.98 -13.43
N VAL A 157 -16.40 0.05 -13.14
CA VAL A 157 -17.75 0.38 -12.63
C VAL A 157 -17.66 0.91 -11.20
N ALA A 158 -16.92 0.24 -10.32
CA ALA A 158 -16.79 0.63 -8.93
C ALA A 158 -16.11 2.00 -8.76
N ASN A 159 -15.13 2.34 -9.61
CA ASN A 159 -14.42 3.62 -9.59
C ASN A 159 -15.02 4.71 -10.46
N ASP A 160 -16.14 4.46 -11.16
CA ASP A 160 -16.78 5.50 -11.94
C ASP A 160 -17.00 6.74 -11.04
N PRO A 161 -16.60 7.96 -11.43
CA PRO A 161 -16.66 9.12 -10.55
C PRO A 161 -18.06 9.48 -10.01
N GLU A 162 -19.13 9.01 -10.66
CA GLU A 162 -20.50 9.18 -10.16
C GLU A 162 -20.90 8.08 -9.16
N ILE A 163 -20.22 6.92 -9.21
CA ILE A 163 -20.43 5.78 -8.34
C ILE A 163 -19.46 5.87 -7.15
N ASP A 164 -18.15 5.84 -7.37
CA ASP A 164 -17.09 5.97 -6.35
C ASP A 164 -17.32 5.06 -5.14
N PHE A 165 -17.39 3.75 -5.40
CA PHE A 165 -17.71 2.74 -4.41
C PHE A 165 -16.50 2.33 -3.59
N MET A 166 -16.60 2.42 -2.25
CA MET A 166 -15.53 2.00 -1.34
C MET A 166 -15.16 0.52 -1.52
N GLY A 167 -16.10 -0.30 -2.00
CA GLY A 167 -15.85 -1.72 -2.30
C GLY A 167 -14.80 -1.96 -3.39
N SER A 168 -14.47 -0.94 -4.20
CA SER A 168 -13.37 -0.99 -5.19
C SER A 168 -12.03 -1.42 -4.58
N GLN A 169 -11.78 -1.09 -3.31
CA GLN A 169 -10.57 -1.45 -2.55
C GLN A 169 -10.48 -2.97 -2.26
N PHE A 170 -11.54 -3.72 -2.51
CA PHE A 170 -11.57 -5.18 -2.38
C PHE A 170 -11.68 -5.88 -3.74
N ILE A 171 -11.46 -5.23 -4.87
CA ILE A 171 -11.51 -5.94 -6.18
C ILE A 171 -10.15 -6.61 -6.45
N LYS A 172 -10.17 -7.88 -6.88
CA LYS A 172 -8.95 -8.70 -7.10
C LYS A 172 -8.13 -8.22 -8.28
N GLY A 173 -6.84 -8.54 -8.26
CA GLY A 173 -5.96 -8.45 -9.44
C GLY A 173 -5.66 -7.03 -9.88
N HIS A 174 -6.03 -6.06 -9.04
CA HIS A 174 -5.80 -4.65 -9.30
C HIS A 174 -5.04 -4.02 -8.15
N THR A 175 -4.12 -3.16 -8.53
CA THR A 175 -3.40 -2.29 -7.61
C THR A 175 -3.53 -0.87 -8.12
N TYR A 176 -3.66 0.10 -7.22
CA TYR A 176 -3.61 1.50 -7.62
C TYR A 176 -2.16 1.96 -7.67
N ASN A 177 -1.75 2.48 -8.81
CA ASN A 177 -0.49 3.18 -8.92
C ASN A 177 -0.73 4.51 -9.63
N ARG A 178 -0.45 5.62 -8.95
CA ARG A 178 -0.65 6.99 -9.47
C ARG A 178 -2.09 7.28 -9.91
N GLY A 179 -3.07 6.84 -9.10
CA GLY A 179 -4.49 7.03 -9.41
C GLY A 179 -5.00 6.24 -10.61
N LYS A 180 -4.22 5.28 -11.12
CA LYS A 180 -4.63 4.36 -12.19
C LYS A 180 -4.63 2.93 -11.68
N ALA A 181 -5.67 2.20 -12.04
CA ALA A 181 -5.71 0.77 -11.89
C ALA A 181 -4.61 0.12 -12.74
N SER A 182 -3.75 -0.66 -12.10
CA SER A 182 -2.76 -1.52 -12.74
C SER A 182 -3.18 -2.98 -12.50
N THR A 183 -3.27 -3.75 -13.58
CA THR A 183 -3.50 -5.21 -13.55
C THR A 183 -2.17 -5.92 -13.32
N GLN A 184 -1.63 -5.81 -12.11
CA GLN A 184 -0.46 -6.57 -11.73
C GLN A 184 -0.92 -7.77 -10.90
N THR A 185 -0.58 -8.99 -11.35
CA THR A 185 -0.81 -10.19 -10.54
C THR A 185 -0.07 -10.02 -9.22
N VAL A 186 -0.83 -9.97 -8.14
CA VAL A 186 -0.36 -9.73 -6.76
C VAL A 186 -0.10 -11.02 -5.99
N ASN A 187 -0.13 -12.18 -6.67
CA ASN A 187 0.12 -13.47 -6.04
C ASN A 187 1.62 -13.67 -5.84
N TYR A 188 2.13 -13.14 -4.73
CA TYR A 188 3.50 -13.35 -4.34
C TYR A 188 3.53 -14.36 -3.19
N GLY A 189 3.97 -15.60 -3.47
CA GLY A 189 4.11 -16.67 -2.45
C GLY A 189 2.79 -17.13 -1.84
N THR A 190 2.85 -17.67 -0.61
CA THR A 190 1.67 -18.09 0.17
C THR A 190 0.89 -16.87 0.66
N TYR A 191 -0.42 -17.01 0.81
CA TYR A 191 -1.26 -15.97 1.40
C TYR A 191 -0.88 -15.74 2.87
N ASP A 192 -0.66 -14.49 3.26
CA ASP A 192 -0.24 -14.12 4.62
C ASP A 192 -1.32 -13.31 5.35
N MET A 193 -2.13 -14.01 6.16
CA MET A 193 -3.16 -13.38 6.99
C MET A 193 -2.61 -12.36 8.01
N HIS A 194 -1.33 -12.45 8.33
CA HIS A 194 -0.64 -11.55 9.26
C HIS A 194 0.12 -10.43 8.56
N SER A 195 0.08 -10.36 7.22
CA SER A 195 0.72 -9.29 6.47
C SER A 195 0.23 -7.93 6.98
N ILE A 196 1.18 -7.01 7.16
CA ILE A 196 0.85 -5.61 7.46
C ILE A 196 0.00 -4.98 6.36
N MET A 197 0.00 -5.57 5.15
CA MET A 197 -0.77 -5.15 3.98
C MET A 197 -2.19 -5.74 3.94
N HIS A 198 -2.61 -6.51 4.94
CA HIS A 198 -3.96 -7.07 4.99
C HIS A 198 -4.92 -6.12 5.73
N TYR A 199 -6.06 -5.79 5.11
CA TYR A 199 -7.08 -5.02 5.82
C TYR A 199 -7.72 -5.81 6.97
N PRO A 200 -8.02 -5.17 8.11
CA PRO A 200 -8.84 -5.80 9.13
C PRO A 200 -10.29 -5.96 8.65
N SER A 201 -11.03 -6.87 9.28
CA SER A 201 -12.43 -7.15 8.93
C SER A 201 -13.36 -5.93 8.97
N VAL A 202 -13.05 -4.95 9.81
CA VAL A 202 -13.91 -3.76 10.02
C VAL A 202 -13.72 -2.68 8.96
N THR A 203 -12.72 -2.79 8.08
CA THR A 203 -12.45 -1.77 7.06
C THR A 203 -13.66 -1.57 6.16
N PHE A 204 -14.13 -0.33 6.07
CA PHE A 204 -15.34 0.08 5.36
C PHE A 204 -16.63 -0.66 5.77
N SER A 205 -16.70 -1.21 6.99
CA SER A 205 -17.92 -1.86 7.47
C SER A 205 -19.03 -0.85 7.76
N GLY A 206 -20.25 -1.17 7.31
CA GLY A 206 -21.46 -0.40 7.66
C GLY A 206 -22.08 -0.77 9.01
N PHE A 207 -21.55 -1.76 9.73
CA PHE A 207 -22.20 -2.37 10.89
C PHE A 207 -21.23 -2.46 12.07
N GLU A 208 -21.64 -1.99 13.24
CA GLU A 208 -20.87 -2.18 14.48
C GLU A 208 -20.85 -3.67 14.88
N GLU A 209 -21.93 -4.38 14.52
CA GLU A 209 -22.16 -5.79 14.72
C GLU A 209 -21.12 -6.67 14.02
N CYS A 210 -20.41 -6.17 13.00
CA CYS A 210 -19.26 -6.86 12.39
C CYS A 210 -18.20 -7.24 13.45
N ARG A 211 -18.05 -6.46 14.53
CA ARG A 211 -17.13 -6.80 15.62
C ARG A 211 -17.57 -8.02 16.43
N ALA A 212 -18.86 -8.34 16.43
CA ALA A 212 -19.44 -9.48 17.14
C ALA A 212 -19.64 -10.70 16.23
N ASP A 213 -19.88 -10.47 14.94
CA ASP A 213 -20.09 -11.51 13.94
C ASP A 213 -19.34 -11.19 12.63
N ALA A 214 -18.28 -11.96 12.37
CA ALA A 214 -17.43 -11.78 11.20
C ALA A 214 -18.18 -11.97 9.87
N THR A 215 -19.32 -12.66 9.86
CA THR A 215 -20.15 -12.81 8.64
C THR A 215 -20.80 -11.49 8.20
N LEU A 216 -20.90 -10.52 9.11
CA LEU A 216 -21.42 -9.18 8.85
C LEU A 216 -20.34 -8.18 8.42
N CYS A 217 -19.07 -8.60 8.41
CA CYS A 217 -17.97 -7.76 7.97
C CYS A 217 -17.83 -7.76 6.45
N PRO A 218 -17.35 -6.66 5.82
CA PRO A 218 -16.92 -6.65 4.43
C PRO A 218 -15.86 -7.71 4.12
N LEU A 219 -15.00 -8.01 5.08
CA LEU A 219 -13.93 -8.99 4.93
C LEU A 219 -13.88 -9.92 6.15
N ALA A 220 -13.72 -11.22 5.94
CA ALA A 220 -13.54 -12.20 7.00
C ALA A 220 -12.62 -13.34 6.53
N ALA A 221 -11.87 -13.97 7.43
CA ALA A 221 -11.05 -15.14 7.08
C ALA A 221 -11.86 -16.42 7.18
N TYR A 222 -11.70 -17.36 6.25
CA TYR A 222 -12.21 -18.71 6.45
C TYR A 222 -11.45 -19.37 7.61
N LYS A 223 -12.16 -20.09 8.48
CA LYS A 223 -11.51 -20.85 9.57
C LYS A 223 -10.64 -21.98 9.03
N ASN A 224 -11.06 -22.53 7.89
CA ASN A 224 -10.35 -23.55 7.14
C ASN A 224 -10.42 -23.16 5.65
N SER A 225 -9.28 -22.91 5.01
CA SER A 225 -9.20 -22.51 3.60
C SER A 225 -9.62 -23.63 2.64
N GLU A 226 -9.54 -24.89 3.09
CA GLU A 226 -9.91 -26.08 2.31
C GLU A 226 -11.37 -26.51 2.53
N ASP A 227 -12.00 -26.06 3.61
CA ASP A 227 -13.41 -26.31 3.94
C ASP A 227 -14.10 -25.05 4.46
N HIS A 228 -14.66 -24.28 3.53
CA HIS A 228 -15.37 -23.02 3.85
C HIS A 228 -16.66 -23.24 4.66
N SER A 229 -17.15 -24.47 4.80
CA SER A 229 -18.35 -24.77 5.58
C SER A 229 -18.14 -24.64 7.10
N GLU A 230 -16.89 -24.63 7.56
CA GLU A 230 -16.54 -24.35 8.96
C GLU A 230 -16.80 -22.87 9.37
N GLY A 231 -17.11 -22.04 8.37
CA GLY A 231 -17.46 -20.64 8.51
C GLY A 231 -16.23 -19.74 8.55
N VAL A 232 -16.44 -18.52 9.03
CA VAL A 232 -15.44 -17.45 9.00
C VAL A 232 -15.09 -16.95 10.40
N THR A 233 -13.95 -16.28 10.51
CA THR A 233 -13.44 -15.61 11.70
C THR A 233 -12.99 -14.19 11.34
N TRP A 234 -12.85 -13.38 12.37
CA TRP A 234 -12.41 -12.00 12.26
C TRP A 234 -10.93 -11.89 11.88
N VAL A 235 -10.61 -10.93 11.01
CA VAL A 235 -9.23 -10.58 10.64
C VAL A 235 -8.78 -9.36 11.45
N PRO A 236 -7.69 -9.47 12.23
CA PRO A 236 -7.17 -8.38 13.02
C PRO A 236 -6.52 -7.28 12.21
N LEU A 237 -6.38 -6.11 12.83
CA LEU A 237 -5.46 -5.09 12.36
C LEU A 237 -4.04 -5.58 12.67
N ASN A 238 -3.24 -5.81 11.62
CA ASN A 238 -1.85 -6.21 11.75
C ASN A 238 -0.98 -4.96 11.97
N GLY A 239 -0.47 -4.80 13.19
CA GLY A 239 0.38 -3.67 13.57
C GLY A 239 1.88 -3.90 13.38
N GLU A 240 2.28 -5.10 12.94
CA GLU A 240 3.66 -5.54 12.82
C GLU A 240 3.93 -6.09 11.43
N ILE A 241 5.21 -6.06 11.02
CA ILE A 241 5.66 -6.60 9.73
C ILE A 241 5.81 -8.12 9.87
N SER A 242 5.04 -8.87 9.09
CA SER A 242 5.02 -10.34 9.12
C SER A 242 6.31 -10.97 8.57
N ASP A 243 6.48 -12.27 8.82
CA ASP A 243 7.55 -13.05 8.18
C ASP A 243 7.39 -13.10 6.65
N GLY A 244 6.15 -13.22 6.14
CA GLY A 244 5.89 -13.22 4.70
C GLY A 244 6.25 -11.89 4.04
N ASP A 245 5.95 -10.76 4.69
CA ASP A 245 6.36 -9.42 4.24
C ASP A 245 7.90 -9.30 4.18
N LYS A 246 8.60 -9.71 5.25
CA LYS A 246 10.08 -9.67 5.32
C LYS A 246 10.72 -10.50 4.22
N ASP A 247 10.27 -11.74 4.06
CA ASP A 247 10.81 -12.67 3.07
C ASP A 247 10.56 -12.16 1.65
N ARG A 248 9.39 -11.55 1.41
CA ARG A 248 9.09 -10.88 0.14
C ARG A 248 10.09 -9.78 -0.16
N ILE A 249 10.29 -8.87 0.78
CA ILE A 249 11.22 -7.74 0.60
C ILE A 249 12.65 -8.22 0.39
N ARG A 250 13.12 -9.21 1.17
CA ARG A 250 14.46 -9.80 0.95
C ARG A 250 14.59 -10.44 -0.43
N SER A 251 13.52 -11.06 -0.94
CA SER A 251 13.55 -11.67 -2.29
C SER A 251 13.64 -10.65 -3.42
N TRP A 252 13.02 -9.48 -3.26
CA TRP A 252 13.03 -8.41 -4.28
C TRP A 252 14.25 -7.50 -4.20
N TYR A 253 14.75 -7.29 -2.98
CA TYR A 253 15.91 -6.46 -2.70
C TYR A 253 17.01 -7.30 -2.04
N PRO A 254 17.46 -8.41 -2.64
CA PRO A 254 18.45 -9.26 -2.00
C PRO A 254 19.76 -8.48 -1.84
N TYR A 255 20.44 -8.70 -0.72
CA TYR A 255 21.82 -8.28 -0.62
C TYR A 255 22.65 -9.08 -1.63
N MET A 256 23.02 -8.44 -2.74
CA MET A 256 23.99 -9.02 -3.64
C MET A 256 25.36 -8.76 -3.03
N TYR A 257 26.14 -9.82 -2.81
CA TYR A 257 27.56 -9.68 -2.58
C TYR A 257 28.09 -8.70 -3.64
N PRO A 258 28.96 -7.74 -3.28
CA PRO A 258 29.67 -7.01 -4.32
C PRO A 258 30.25 -8.06 -5.26
N PRO A 259 30.10 -7.89 -6.59
CA PRO A 259 30.79 -8.78 -7.52
C PRO A 259 32.22 -8.89 -7.02
N ALA A 260 32.81 -10.08 -7.08
CA ALA A 260 34.25 -10.24 -6.88
C ALA A 260 34.97 -9.51 -8.05
N ALA A 261 34.88 -8.20 -8.07
CA ALA A 261 35.78 -7.32 -8.77
C ALA A 261 36.95 -7.09 -7.81
N ASP A 262 38.13 -7.10 -8.41
CA ASP A 262 39.43 -6.89 -7.80
C ASP A 262 39.42 -5.97 -6.56
N MET A 263 40.35 -6.23 -5.65
CA MET A 263 40.71 -5.34 -4.55
C MET A 263 41.31 -4.00 -5.03
N ASP A 264 40.75 -3.38 -6.07
CA ASP A 264 41.10 -2.04 -6.48
C ASP A 264 39.86 -1.31 -7.04
N GLU A 265 39.60 -0.18 -6.41
CA GLU A 265 38.62 0.86 -6.75
C GLU A 265 37.14 0.67 -6.34
N ARG A 266 36.76 1.58 -5.42
CA ARG A 266 35.46 1.76 -4.79
C ARG A 266 34.42 2.17 -5.82
N VAL A 267 33.35 1.38 -5.94
CA VAL A 267 32.06 1.87 -6.47
C VAL A 267 30.95 1.35 -5.55
N ASP A 268 30.38 2.28 -4.76
CA ASP A 268 29.22 2.04 -3.91
C ASP A 268 27.99 1.73 -4.77
N GLY A 269 27.67 0.44 -4.90
CA GLY A 269 26.54 -0.08 -5.67
C GLY A 269 25.25 -0.30 -4.86
N ALA A 270 24.97 0.53 -3.86
CA ALA A 270 23.70 0.46 -3.14
C ALA A 270 22.61 1.17 -3.96
N LYS A 271 21.46 0.50 -4.18
CA LYS A 271 20.25 1.19 -4.64
C LYS A 271 19.68 1.95 -3.45
N SER A 272 19.85 3.26 -3.45
CA SER A 272 19.18 4.15 -2.48
C SER A 272 17.70 4.23 -2.82
N ILE A 273 16.84 4.16 -1.80
CA ILE A 273 15.45 4.62 -1.84
C ILE A 273 15.37 5.88 -1.00
#